data_AF-A0A662II28-F1
#
_entry.id   AF-A0A662II28-F1
#
_cell.length_a   1.000
_cell.length_b   1.000
_cell.length_c   1.000
_cell.angle_alpha   90.00
_cell.angle_beta   90.00
_cell.angle_gamma   90.00
#
_symmetry.space_group_name_H-M   'P 1'
#
loop_
_entity.id
_entity.type
_entity.pdbx_description
1 polymer ?
#
loop_
_entity_poly.entity_id
_entity_poly.type
_entity_poly.pdbx_seq_one_letter_code
_entity_poly.pdbx_strand_id
1 'polypeptide(L)'
;MIHLPLAFSGNGNVAGKTVFVRYPEKEPIPREIENKIALVLTSYCYRNNILRRLEKNRALGTVFITKVPGNLIKESIVKENVTLPAVAISLEEGLELIRSRDSLLLGVEGGSTVSEAKGISYTLQGRGDKTYLLFAHYDSMLYSPGAHENASGTTVLLEVARILNFRTLLNTYLFLFLPIKMRKNGMILEDVLKDVNYQGVIIVDRVGSLYGRRIAVIQGFKKEQVKIISILQSTGYYVLISEKKPWYSKRFSTENILYLTEAPSYFANTPLDLSSYISVSSLMEVVKTLLALINVLEGR
;
A
#
# COMPACT_ATOMS: atom_id res chain seq x y z
N MET A 1 -6.97 6.38 25.24
CA MET A 1 -6.15 6.32 24.01
C MET A 1 -6.47 5.03 23.29
N ILE A 2 -6.42 5.03 21.96
CA ILE A 2 -6.60 3.82 21.15
C ILE A 2 -5.20 3.27 20.91
N HIS A 3 -4.99 1.96 21.05
CA HIS A 3 -3.77 1.27 20.63
C HIS A 3 -4.18 0.20 19.64
N LEU A 4 -3.44 0.07 18.53
CA LEU A 4 -3.83 -0.87 17.48
C LEU A 4 -2.86 -2.05 17.45
N PRO A 5 -3.30 -3.29 17.71
CA PRO A 5 -2.44 -4.45 17.50
C PRO A 5 -2.08 -4.54 16.02
N LEU A 6 -0.86 -4.99 15.73
CA LEU A 6 -0.48 -5.29 14.35
C LEU A 6 -1.17 -6.58 13.93
N ALA A 7 -1.94 -6.54 12.83
CA ALA A 7 -2.62 -7.74 12.34
C ALA A 7 -1.60 -8.85 12.05
N PHE A 8 -1.88 -10.05 12.58
CA PHE A 8 -1.01 -11.23 12.59
C PHE A 8 0.27 -11.17 13.44
N SER A 9 0.43 -10.19 14.34
CA SER A 9 1.48 -10.29 15.38
C SER A 9 1.14 -11.37 16.40
N GLY A 10 2.12 -11.82 17.17
CA GLY A 10 1.89 -12.83 18.20
C GLY A 10 0.98 -12.34 19.32
N ASN A 11 0.24 -13.26 19.92
CA ASN A 11 -0.46 -12.99 21.18
C ASN A 11 0.56 -12.99 22.33
N GLY A 12 0.28 -12.23 23.37
CA GLY A 12 1.11 -12.24 24.56
C GLY A 12 0.73 -11.15 25.55
N ASN A 13 1.10 -11.37 26.81
CA ASN A 13 0.98 -10.39 27.88
C ASN A 13 2.33 -10.29 28.58
N VAL A 14 3.07 -9.23 28.30
CA VAL A 14 4.47 -9.07 28.76
C VAL A 14 4.64 -7.76 29.52
N ALA A 15 5.46 -7.79 30.56
CA ALA A 15 5.86 -6.60 31.30
C ALA A 15 7.37 -6.43 31.25
N GLY A 16 7.86 -5.21 31.01
CA GLY A 16 9.30 -4.97 30.99
C GLY A 16 9.69 -3.51 30.71
N LYS A 17 10.96 -3.20 30.97
CA LYS A 17 11.55 -1.89 30.64
C LYS A 17 11.54 -1.67 29.13
N THR A 18 11.53 -0.41 28.73
CA THR A 18 11.57 0.00 27.32
C THR A 18 12.98 0.28 26.81
N VAL A 19 13.23 -0.02 25.54
CA VAL A 19 14.45 0.38 24.81
C VAL A 19 14.04 1.05 23.51
N PHE A 20 14.54 2.26 23.29
CA PHE A 20 14.31 2.95 22.03
C PHE A 20 15.19 2.38 20.92
N VAL A 21 14.57 1.95 19.83
CA VAL A 21 15.23 1.44 18.65
C VAL A 21 14.92 2.36 17.47
N ARG A 22 15.88 3.24 17.17
CA ARG A 22 15.76 4.22 16.10
C ARG A 22 16.10 3.56 14.75
N TYR A 23 15.21 3.69 13.77
CA TYR A 23 15.43 3.26 12.38
C TYR A 23 16.12 1.88 12.21
N PRO A 24 15.58 0.81 12.81
CA PRO A 24 16.18 -0.52 12.74
C PRO A 24 16.33 -1.04 11.30
N GLU A 25 15.64 -0.47 10.31
CA GLU A 25 15.87 -0.78 8.89
C GLU A 25 17.31 -0.47 8.41
N LYS A 26 18.01 0.45 9.07
CA LYS A 26 19.37 0.90 8.72
C LYS A 26 20.38 0.67 9.83
N GLU A 27 19.91 0.57 11.07
CA GLU A 27 20.75 0.47 12.26
C GLU A 27 20.65 -0.92 12.91
N PRO A 28 21.72 -1.40 13.58
CA PRO A 28 21.67 -2.65 14.33
C PRO A 28 20.66 -2.58 15.49
N ILE A 29 20.14 -3.74 15.93
CA ILE A 29 19.32 -3.78 17.14
C ILE A 29 20.24 -3.61 18.36
N PRO A 30 19.95 -2.70 19.31
CA PRO A 30 20.74 -2.54 20.53
C PRO A 30 20.83 -3.85 21.33
N ARG A 31 22.01 -4.19 21.84
CA ARG A 31 22.21 -5.41 22.65
C ARG A 31 21.37 -5.43 23.93
N GLU A 32 21.06 -4.26 24.47
CA GLU A 32 20.25 -4.09 25.67
C GLU A 32 18.77 -4.48 25.50
N ILE A 33 18.31 -4.83 24.29
CA ILE A 33 16.91 -5.21 24.07
C ILE A 33 16.50 -6.54 24.71
N GLU A 34 17.46 -7.39 25.07
CA GLU A 34 17.15 -8.69 25.68
C GLU A 34 16.29 -8.52 26.94
N ASN A 35 15.18 -9.27 26.97
CA ASN A 35 14.15 -9.22 28.02
C ASN A 35 13.55 -7.82 28.24
N LYS A 36 13.46 -7.00 27.18
CA LYS A 36 12.85 -5.66 27.19
C LYS A 36 11.85 -5.47 26.05
N ILE A 37 11.06 -4.41 26.13
CA ILE A 37 10.07 -4.02 25.11
C ILE A 37 10.71 -2.97 24.19
N ALA A 38 10.67 -3.20 22.89
CA ALA A 38 11.22 -2.27 21.90
C ALA A 38 10.24 -1.12 21.62
N LEU A 39 10.70 0.13 21.70
CA LEU A 39 10.00 1.29 21.14
C LEU A 39 10.61 1.59 19.78
N VAL A 40 9.87 1.31 18.70
CA VAL A 40 10.40 1.35 17.34
C VAL A 40 9.82 2.52 16.55
N LEU A 41 10.69 3.44 16.13
CA LEU A 41 10.36 4.47 15.17
C LEU A 41 10.86 4.07 13.77
N THR A 42 9.97 3.59 12.89
CA THR A 42 10.34 3.05 11.57
C THR A 42 9.30 3.36 10.48
N SER A 43 9.68 3.07 9.24
CA SER A 43 8.84 3.13 8.06
C SER A 43 8.07 1.81 7.90
N TYR A 44 6.82 1.87 7.39
CA TYR A 44 5.90 0.72 7.28
C TYR A 44 6.52 -0.54 6.63
N CYS A 45 7.37 -0.36 5.61
CA CYS A 45 7.85 -1.42 4.72
C CYS A 45 8.84 -2.43 5.34
N TYR A 46 9.36 -2.21 6.54
CA TYR A 46 10.39 -3.07 7.14
C TYR A 46 9.92 -3.90 8.35
N ARG A 47 8.65 -3.77 8.76
CA ARG A 47 8.14 -4.33 10.03
C ARG A 47 8.41 -5.82 10.23
N ASN A 48 8.20 -6.64 9.20
CA ASN A 48 8.51 -8.09 9.27
C ASN A 48 9.98 -8.43 9.50
N ASN A 49 10.88 -7.66 8.89
CA ASN A 49 12.31 -7.86 9.10
C ASN A 49 12.69 -7.41 10.51
N ILE A 50 12.15 -6.27 10.95
CA ILE A 50 12.39 -5.71 12.29
C ILE A 50 11.92 -6.67 13.38
N LEU A 51 10.69 -7.18 13.28
CA LEU A 51 10.13 -8.13 14.25
C LEU A 51 11.00 -9.38 14.39
N ARG A 52 11.39 -10.01 13.28
CA ARG A 52 12.29 -11.18 13.31
C ARG A 52 13.65 -10.87 13.94
N ARG A 53 14.17 -9.66 13.72
CA ARG A 53 15.42 -9.23 14.35
C ARG A 53 15.24 -8.98 15.85
N LEU A 54 14.12 -8.41 16.28
CA LEU A 54 13.80 -8.23 17.70
C LEU A 54 13.63 -9.58 18.40
N GLU A 55 12.91 -10.52 17.79
CA GLU A 55 12.76 -11.90 18.27
C GLU A 55 14.12 -12.59 18.42
N LYS A 56 14.98 -12.50 17.39
CA LYS A 56 16.35 -13.05 17.44
C LYS A 56 17.19 -12.48 18.59
N ASN A 57 16.92 -11.22 18.98
CA ASN A 57 17.59 -10.56 20.12
C ASN A 57 16.79 -10.67 21.43
N ARG A 58 15.80 -11.59 21.51
CA ARG A 58 15.06 -11.93 22.73
C ARG A 58 14.31 -10.73 23.33
N ALA A 59 13.77 -9.86 22.48
CA ALA A 59 12.80 -8.84 22.91
C ALA A 59 11.53 -9.51 23.45
N LEU A 60 10.87 -8.89 24.44
CA LEU A 60 9.60 -9.38 25.00
C LEU A 60 8.39 -8.99 24.14
N GLY A 61 8.46 -7.82 23.52
CA GLY A 61 7.38 -7.22 22.75
C GLY A 61 7.86 -5.97 22.01
N THR A 62 7.01 -5.40 21.17
CA THR A 62 7.34 -4.15 20.46
C THR A 62 6.17 -3.18 20.37
N VAL A 63 6.49 -1.90 20.41
CA VAL A 63 5.59 -0.78 20.22
C VAL A 63 6.10 0.00 19.00
N PHE A 64 5.33 -0.01 17.92
CA PHE A 64 5.62 0.76 16.72
C PHE A 64 5.05 2.17 16.84
N ILE A 65 5.92 3.17 16.74
CA ILE A 65 5.57 4.58 16.83
C ILE A 65 5.30 5.10 15.41
N THR A 66 4.12 5.68 15.21
CA THR A 66 3.76 6.35 13.95
C THR A 66 4.64 7.59 13.76
N LYS A 67 5.04 7.90 12.51
CA LYS A 67 5.90 9.06 12.19
C LYS A 67 5.12 10.35 11.90
N VAL A 68 3.80 10.27 11.90
CA VAL A 68 2.90 11.37 11.54
C VAL A 68 2.32 11.95 12.84
N PRO A 69 2.42 13.27 13.06
CA PRO A 69 1.82 13.90 14.23
C PRO A 69 0.29 13.93 14.13
N GLY A 70 -0.35 14.38 15.20
CA GLY A 70 -1.81 14.52 15.30
C GLY A 70 -2.49 13.34 15.97
N ASN A 71 -1.77 12.61 16.83
CA ASN A 71 -2.28 11.41 17.51
C ASN A 71 -2.74 10.30 16.55
N LEU A 72 -2.23 10.29 15.33
CA LEU A 72 -2.60 9.31 14.32
C LEU A 72 -1.89 7.98 14.54
N ILE A 73 -2.65 6.90 14.40
CA ILE A 73 -2.13 5.54 14.47
C ILE A 73 -2.38 4.91 13.11
N LYS A 74 -1.29 4.48 12.46
CA LYS A 74 -1.38 3.75 11.21
C LYS A 74 -1.50 2.26 11.48
N GLU A 75 -2.61 1.69 11.06
CA GLU A 75 -2.81 0.25 11.05
C GLU A 75 -1.71 -0.44 10.26
N SER A 76 -1.44 -1.69 10.61
CA SER A 76 -0.46 -2.50 9.91
C SER A 76 -0.78 -3.97 9.98
N ILE A 77 -0.34 -4.65 8.94
CA ILE A 77 -0.28 -6.10 8.87
C ILE A 77 1.18 -6.56 8.89
N VAL A 78 1.45 -7.68 9.55
CA VAL A 78 2.72 -8.42 9.49
C VAL A 78 2.49 -9.78 8.84
N LYS A 79 3.56 -10.41 8.37
CA LYS A 79 3.54 -11.77 7.84
C LYS A 79 3.36 -12.75 8.98
N GLU A 80 2.80 -13.90 8.65
CA GLU A 80 2.69 -15.03 9.58
C GLU A 80 4.03 -15.46 10.16
N ASN A 81 3.93 -16.14 11.31
CA ASN A 81 5.01 -16.68 12.13
C ASN A 81 5.81 -15.63 12.91
N VAL A 82 5.32 -14.39 13.00
CA VAL A 82 5.74 -13.46 14.07
C VAL A 82 5.06 -13.91 15.35
N THR A 83 5.85 -14.24 16.37
CA THR A 83 5.37 -14.62 17.70
C THR A 83 5.49 -13.48 18.70
N LEU A 84 6.22 -12.43 18.35
CA LEU A 84 6.36 -11.23 19.18
C LEU A 84 5.05 -10.42 19.22
N PRO A 85 4.52 -10.10 20.41
CA PRO A 85 3.39 -9.21 20.53
C PRO A 85 3.78 -7.79 20.11
N ALA A 86 2.97 -7.20 19.23
CA ALA A 86 3.26 -5.91 18.62
C ALA A 86 2.03 -5.01 18.57
N VAL A 87 2.18 -3.77 19.04
CA VAL A 87 1.15 -2.72 18.95
C VAL A 87 1.68 -1.49 18.23
N ALA A 88 0.79 -0.70 17.65
CA ALA A 88 1.08 0.61 17.08
C ALA A 88 0.44 1.71 17.93
N ILE A 89 1.18 2.80 18.12
CA ILE A 89 0.77 4.00 18.86
C ILE A 89 1.05 5.27 18.05
N SER A 90 0.57 6.40 18.58
CA SER A 90 0.81 7.72 18.00
C SER A 90 2.26 8.17 18.15
N LEU A 91 2.64 9.21 17.40
CA LEU A 91 3.96 9.83 17.54
C LEU A 91 4.13 10.44 18.94
N GLU A 92 3.12 11.16 19.40
CA GLU A 92 3.11 11.91 20.65
C GLU A 92 3.31 10.98 21.86
N GLU A 93 2.52 9.93 21.97
CA GLU A 93 2.63 8.93 23.04
C GLU A 93 3.98 8.20 22.97
N GLY A 94 4.45 7.87 21.76
CA GLY A 94 5.76 7.27 21.56
C GLY A 94 6.91 8.13 22.07
N LEU A 95 6.85 9.45 21.84
CA LEU A 95 7.85 10.40 22.33
C LEU A 95 7.83 10.54 23.85
N GLU A 96 6.65 10.49 24.47
CA GLU A 96 6.51 10.46 25.93
C GLU A 96 7.16 9.21 26.53
N LEU A 97 6.87 8.03 25.98
CA LEU A 97 7.46 6.76 26.42
C LEU A 97 8.98 6.72 26.28
N ILE A 98 9.52 7.29 25.19
CA ILE A 98 10.96 7.39 24.98
C ILE A 98 11.62 8.28 26.04
N ARG A 99 10.94 9.35 26.47
CA ARG A 99 11.45 10.29 27.49
C ARG A 99 11.40 9.68 28.88
N SER A 100 10.29 9.04 29.24
CA SER A 100 10.10 8.50 30.60
C SER A 100 10.95 7.26 30.86
N ARG A 101 11.23 6.45 29.82
CA ARG A 101 11.93 5.16 29.91
C ARG A 101 11.26 4.18 30.89
N ASP A 102 9.94 4.28 30.99
CA ASP A 102 9.15 3.48 31.91
C ASP A 102 9.10 2.01 31.51
N SER A 103 8.74 1.18 32.49
CA SER A 103 8.28 -0.17 32.23
C SER A 103 6.86 -0.14 31.66
N LEU A 104 6.59 -1.01 30.69
CA LEU A 104 5.27 -1.17 30.08
C LEU A 104 4.71 -2.55 30.37
N LEU A 105 3.39 -2.61 30.48
CA LEU A 105 2.59 -3.81 30.29
C LEU A 105 2.04 -3.78 28.87
N LEU A 106 2.36 -4.79 28.07
CA LEU A 106 1.93 -4.93 26.69
C LEU A 106 1.12 -6.22 26.54
N GLY A 107 -0.18 -6.05 26.28
CA GLY A 107 -1.12 -7.13 25.99
C GLY A 107 -1.54 -7.10 24.53
N VAL A 108 -1.42 -8.23 23.84
CA VAL A 108 -1.99 -8.47 22.51
C VAL A 108 -2.76 -9.77 22.57
N GLU A 109 -4.04 -9.69 22.26
CA GLU A 109 -4.92 -10.83 22.12
C GLU A 109 -5.64 -10.74 20.77
N GLY A 110 -5.60 -11.82 20.02
CA GLY A 110 -6.20 -11.90 18.70
C GLY A 110 -6.46 -13.33 18.26
N GLY A 111 -7.45 -13.47 17.39
CA GLY A 111 -7.74 -14.71 16.69
C GLY A 111 -7.61 -14.51 15.19
N SER A 112 -7.44 -15.61 14.46
CA SER A 112 -7.53 -15.60 12.99
C SER A 112 -8.53 -16.66 12.57
N THR A 113 -9.44 -16.30 11.69
CA THR A 113 -10.31 -17.24 10.99
C THR A 113 -9.93 -17.28 9.52
N VAL A 114 -10.13 -18.43 8.88
CA VAL A 114 -10.10 -18.51 7.42
C VAL A 114 -11.38 -17.89 6.88
N SER A 115 -11.25 -17.07 5.84
CA SER A 115 -12.38 -16.47 5.13
C SER A 115 -12.09 -16.48 3.62
N GLU A 116 -13.15 -16.42 2.82
CA GLU A 116 -13.06 -16.34 1.37
C GLU A 116 -12.92 -14.87 0.92
N ALA A 117 -12.03 -14.62 -0.04
CA ALA A 117 -11.85 -13.32 -0.66
C ALA A 117 -11.94 -13.46 -2.18
N LYS A 118 -12.76 -12.63 -2.83
CA LYS A 118 -13.02 -12.71 -4.27
C LYS A 118 -12.28 -11.62 -5.02
N GLY A 119 -11.80 -11.95 -6.22
CA GLY A 119 -11.36 -10.96 -7.20
C GLY A 119 -12.50 -10.63 -8.15
N ILE A 120 -12.53 -9.40 -8.66
CA ILE A 120 -13.48 -8.99 -9.69
C ILE A 120 -12.68 -8.61 -10.93
N SER A 121 -13.04 -9.19 -12.07
CA SER A 121 -12.44 -8.86 -13.35
C SER A 121 -13.49 -8.46 -14.37
N TYR A 122 -13.11 -7.57 -15.28
CA TYR A 122 -13.92 -7.18 -16.42
C TYR A 122 -13.02 -6.94 -17.63
N THR A 123 -13.35 -7.55 -18.77
CA THR A 123 -12.53 -7.48 -19.97
C THR A 123 -13.27 -6.73 -21.07
N LEU A 124 -12.69 -5.62 -21.51
CA LEU A 124 -13.09 -4.95 -22.76
C LEU A 124 -12.27 -5.52 -23.90
N GLN A 125 -12.93 -6.27 -24.80
CA GLN A 125 -12.26 -6.92 -25.92
C GLN A 125 -11.90 -5.91 -27.02
N GLY A 126 -10.62 -5.90 -27.39
CA GLY A 126 -10.12 -5.17 -28.56
C GLY A 126 -10.16 -6.03 -29.84
N ARG A 127 -9.80 -5.42 -30.96
CA ARG A 127 -9.71 -6.11 -32.27
C ARG A 127 -8.33 -6.74 -32.55
N GLY A 128 -7.30 -6.39 -31.78
CA GLY A 128 -5.94 -6.88 -31.92
C GLY A 128 -5.49 -7.74 -30.74
N ASP A 129 -4.24 -8.18 -30.78
CA ASP A 129 -3.73 -9.24 -29.90
C ASP A 129 -3.11 -8.75 -28.57
N LYS A 130 -3.02 -7.43 -28.38
CA LYS A 130 -2.42 -6.86 -27.17
C LYS A 130 -3.46 -6.73 -26.06
N THR A 131 -3.09 -7.14 -24.85
CA THR A 131 -3.84 -6.98 -23.62
C THR A 131 -3.08 -6.08 -22.64
N TYR A 132 -3.76 -5.09 -22.06
CA TYR A 132 -3.25 -4.26 -20.98
C TYR A 132 -4.08 -4.47 -19.70
N LEU A 133 -3.41 -4.56 -18.56
CA LEU A 133 -4.05 -4.70 -17.26
C LEU A 133 -4.25 -3.31 -16.62
N LEU A 134 -5.44 -3.03 -16.14
CA LEU A 134 -5.74 -1.90 -15.25
C LEU A 134 -6.11 -2.46 -13.89
N PHE A 135 -5.31 -2.11 -12.87
CA PHE A 135 -5.37 -2.74 -11.56
C PHE A 135 -5.61 -1.72 -10.44
N ALA A 136 -6.55 -2.04 -9.56
CA ALA A 136 -6.72 -1.41 -8.25
C ALA A 136 -7.06 -2.49 -7.21
N HIS A 137 -6.81 -2.23 -5.94
CA HIS A 137 -7.39 -3.06 -4.87
C HIS A 137 -8.61 -2.36 -4.27
N TYR A 138 -9.54 -3.14 -3.77
CA TYR A 138 -10.82 -2.61 -3.26
C TYR A 138 -11.00 -2.81 -1.75
N ASP A 139 -10.09 -3.53 -1.08
CA ASP A 139 -10.12 -3.69 0.37
C ASP A 139 -9.35 -2.58 1.11
N SER A 140 -9.70 -2.40 2.38
CA SER A 140 -9.06 -1.47 3.31
C SER A 140 -8.58 -2.20 4.57
N MET A 141 -7.93 -1.46 5.47
CA MET A 141 -7.60 -1.95 6.82
C MET A 141 -8.81 -1.85 7.76
N LEU A 142 -8.80 -2.61 8.86
CA LEU A 142 -9.95 -2.86 9.74
C LEU A 142 -10.62 -1.59 10.28
N TYR A 143 -9.85 -0.54 10.57
CA TYR A 143 -10.34 0.73 11.11
C TYR A 143 -10.20 1.88 10.13
N SER A 144 -9.90 1.59 8.86
CA SER A 144 -9.72 2.58 7.80
C SER A 144 -10.92 2.52 6.85
N PRO A 145 -11.71 3.60 6.72
CA PRO A 145 -12.81 3.63 5.76
C PRO A 145 -12.35 3.41 4.31
N GLY A 146 -11.08 3.72 4.00
CA GLY A 146 -10.43 3.32 2.75
C GLY A 146 -10.80 4.17 1.54
N ALA A 147 -11.24 5.41 1.77
CA ALA A 147 -11.67 6.30 0.69
C ALA A 147 -10.53 6.59 -0.29
N HIS A 148 -9.35 6.95 0.22
CA HIS A 148 -8.15 7.17 -0.56
C HIS A 148 -7.39 5.86 -0.81
N GLU A 149 -7.29 4.96 0.17
CA GLU A 149 -6.65 3.65 0.04
C GLU A 149 -7.70 2.52 0.17
N ASN A 150 -8.31 2.03 -0.91
CA ASN A 150 -8.17 2.50 -2.29
C ASN A 150 -9.50 2.49 -3.07
N ALA A 151 -10.58 2.92 -2.40
CA ALA A 151 -11.85 3.14 -3.07
C ALA A 151 -11.72 4.17 -4.21
N SER A 152 -10.83 5.16 -4.07
CA SER A 152 -10.55 6.15 -5.12
C SER A 152 -10.01 5.54 -6.40
N GLY A 153 -9.01 4.66 -6.34
CA GLY A 153 -8.44 4.00 -7.52
C GLY A 153 -9.44 3.05 -8.16
N THR A 154 -10.19 2.31 -7.33
CA THR A 154 -11.29 1.46 -7.78
C THR A 154 -12.36 2.27 -8.54
N THR A 155 -12.78 3.41 -7.99
CA THR A 155 -13.78 4.30 -8.60
C THR A 155 -13.31 4.86 -9.94
N VAL A 156 -12.07 5.33 -10.01
CA VAL A 156 -11.46 5.86 -11.24
C VAL A 156 -11.45 4.79 -12.34
N LEU A 157 -11.04 3.57 -12.01
CA LEU A 157 -10.99 2.49 -13.00
C LEU A 157 -12.38 2.05 -13.48
N LEU A 158 -13.38 2.02 -12.59
CA LEU A 158 -14.77 1.76 -12.98
C LEU A 158 -15.30 2.82 -13.95
N GLU A 159 -14.99 4.10 -13.72
CA GLU A 159 -15.40 5.18 -14.62
C GLU A 159 -14.67 5.12 -15.96
N VAL A 160 -13.38 4.79 -15.96
CA VAL A 160 -12.64 4.55 -17.22
C VAL A 160 -13.24 3.38 -17.98
N ALA A 161 -13.54 2.25 -17.32
CA ALA A 161 -14.19 1.11 -17.95
C ALA A 161 -15.53 1.49 -18.58
N ARG A 162 -16.37 2.24 -17.84
CA ARG A 162 -17.66 2.76 -18.32
C ARG A 162 -17.50 3.59 -19.59
N ILE A 163 -16.53 4.51 -19.63
CA ILE A 163 -16.28 5.38 -20.79
C ILE A 163 -15.76 4.58 -21.99
N LEU A 164 -14.85 3.63 -21.76
CA LEU A 164 -14.26 2.81 -22.82
C LEU A 164 -15.24 1.80 -23.42
N ASN A 165 -16.24 1.36 -22.65
CA ASN A 165 -17.27 0.42 -23.13
C ASN A 165 -18.05 0.92 -24.36
N PHE A 166 -18.03 2.24 -24.62
CA PHE A 166 -18.67 2.85 -25.78
C PHE A 166 -17.70 3.12 -26.95
N ARG A 167 -16.46 2.60 -26.88
CA ARG A 167 -15.43 2.85 -27.89
C ARG A 167 -15.06 1.57 -28.63
N THR A 168 -14.68 1.72 -29.91
CA THR A 168 -13.95 0.68 -30.63
C THR A 168 -12.48 0.73 -30.22
N LEU A 169 -11.98 -0.38 -29.69
CA LEU A 169 -10.62 -0.53 -29.16
C LEU A 169 -9.80 -1.48 -30.05
N LEU A 170 -8.54 -1.13 -30.27
CA LEU A 170 -7.53 -1.99 -30.87
C LEU A 170 -7.03 -2.99 -29.83
N ASN A 171 -6.64 -2.53 -28.65
CA ASN A 171 -6.13 -3.42 -27.61
C ASN A 171 -7.26 -3.90 -26.69
N THR A 172 -7.06 -5.06 -26.08
CA THR A 172 -7.90 -5.58 -25.00
C THR A 172 -7.47 -4.95 -23.67
N TYR A 173 -8.45 -4.58 -22.84
CA TYR A 173 -8.21 -4.02 -21.51
C TYR A 173 -8.86 -4.88 -20.44
N LEU A 174 -8.03 -5.47 -19.58
CA LEU A 174 -8.46 -6.25 -18.42
C LEU A 174 -8.47 -5.33 -17.20
N PHE A 175 -9.66 -5.04 -16.68
CA PHE A 175 -9.84 -4.38 -15.39
C PHE A 175 -9.86 -5.44 -14.30
N LEU A 176 -9.05 -5.25 -13.26
CA LEU A 176 -8.93 -6.21 -12.18
C LEU A 176 -8.92 -5.52 -10.82
N PHE A 177 -9.80 -5.99 -9.94
CA PHE A 177 -9.97 -5.52 -8.58
C PHE A 177 -9.74 -6.68 -7.61
N LEU A 178 -8.62 -6.65 -6.88
CA LEU A 178 -8.25 -7.71 -5.93
C LEU A 178 -8.13 -7.16 -4.51
N PRO A 179 -8.59 -7.86 -3.47
CA PRO A 179 -8.22 -7.56 -2.08
C PRO A 179 -6.73 -7.85 -1.85
N ILE A 180 -5.96 -6.96 -1.23
CA ILE A 180 -4.51 -7.15 -0.98
C ILE A 180 -4.05 -6.90 0.46
N LYS A 181 -4.90 -6.36 1.34
CA LYS A 181 -4.55 -5.89 2.70
C LYS A 181 -4.77 -6.94 3.78
N MET A 182 -5.89 -7.66 3.78
CA MET A 182 -6.27 -8.54 4.89
C MET A 182 -6.18 -10.02 4.52
N ARG A 183 -4.95 -10.57 4.41
CA ARG A 183 -4.76 -11.98 4.00
C ARG A 183 -3.68 -12.73 4.76
N LYS A 184 -4.05 -13.94 5.18
CA LYS A 184 -3.17 -15.04 5.59
C LYS A 184 -2.61 -15.73 4.33
N ASN A 185 -1.32 -16.04 4.30
CA ASN A 185 -0.56 -16.61 3.20
C ASN A 185 -0.59 -15.73 1.97
N GLY A 186 -0.04 -14.51 2.13
CA GLY A 186 0.19 -13.60 1.01
C GLY A 186 0.71 -14.37 -0.19
N MET A 187 -0.07 -14.36 -1.28
CA MET A 187 0.30 -14.52 -2.69
C MET A 187 -0.80 -15.16 -3.57
N ILE A 188 -1.81 -15.85 -3.05
CA ILE A 188 -2.69 -16.68 -3.92
C ILE A 188 -3.41 -15.89 -5.04
N LEU A 189 -4.04 -14.75 -4.73
CA LEU A 189 -4.83 -14.05 -5.76
C LEU A 189 -3.98 -13.14 -6.66
N GLU A 190 -2.85 -12.66 -6.15
CA GLU A 190 -1.89 -11.91 -6.96
C GLU A 190 -1.01 -12.83 -7.81
N ASP A 191 -0.91 -14.12 -7.51
CA ASP A 191 -0.22 -15.08 -8.38
C ASP A 191 -0.95 -15.23 -9.72
N VAL A 192 -2.27 -15.01 -9.75
CA VAL A 192 -3.03 -14.85 -11.01
C VAL A 192 -2.43 -13.72 -11.88
N LEU A 193 -1.77 -12.72 -11.27
CA LEU A 193 -1.09 -11.65 -12.02
C LEU A 193 0.21 -12.09 -12.71
N LYS A 194 0.73 -13.28 -12.39
CA LYS A 194 1.91 -13.85 -13.05
C LYS A 194 1.51 -14.72 -14.23
N ASP A 195 0.33 -15.34 -14.15
CA ASP A 195 -0.12 -16.33 -15.11
C ASP A 195 -0.81 -15.71 -16.33
N VAL A 196 -1.21 -14.43 -16.24
CA VAL A 196 -1.83 -13.71 -17.35
C VAL A 196 -0.76 -12.96 -18.15
N ASN A 197 -0.80 -13.13 -19.48
CA ASN A 197 0.09 -12.44 -20.41
C ASN A 197 -0.49 -11.07 -20.80
N TYR A 198 0.15 -9.99 -20.36
CA TYR A 198 -0.20 -8.62 -20.78
C TYR A 198 1.04 -7.82 -21.19
N GLN A 199 0.84 -6.92 -22.16
CA GLN A 199 1.88 -6.04 -22.68
C GLN A 199 2.26 -4.93 -21.70
N GLY A 200 1.39 -4.58 -20.75
CA GLY A 200 1.69 -3.62 -19.70
C GLY A 200 0.59 -3.57 -18.64
N VAL A 201 0.92 -2.99 -17.49
CA VAL A 201 -0.02 -2.76 -16.40
C VAL A 201 -0.04 -1.29 -16.00
N ILE A 202 -1.24 -0.77 -15.76
CA ILE A 202 -1.48 0.52 -15.12
C ILE A 202 -2.11 0.25 -13.76
N ILE A 203 -1.42 0.64 -12.70
CA ILE A 203 -1.85 0.50 -11.32
C ILE A 203 -2.34 1.86 -10.83
N VAL A 204 -3.52 1.91 -10.23
CA VAL A 204 -4.10 3.13 -9.65
C VAL A 204 -4.33 2.90 -8.16
N ASP A 205 -3.54 3.57 -7.32
CA ASP A 205 -3.62 3.48 -5.86
C ASP A 205 -3.43 4.84 -5.21
N ARG A 206 -4.33 5.22 -4.30
CA ARG A 206 -4.28 6.51 -3.59
C ARG A 206 -4.25 7.67 -4.55
N VAL A 207 -5.43 8.01 -5.07
CA VAL A 207 -5.60 9.13 -6.01
C VAL A 207 -6.78 10.00 -5.59
N GLY A 208 -6.79 11.25 -6.05
CA GLY A 208 -7.92 12.14 -5.85
C GLY A 208 -8.02 12.75 -4.46
N SER A 209 -6.99 12.66 -3.63
CA SER A 209 -6.93 13.35 -2.35
C SER A 209 -6.96 14.86 -2.53
N LEU A 210 -7.56 15.59 -1.58
CA LEU A 210 -7.48 17.05 -1.48
C LEU A 210 -6.08 17.55 -1.17
N TYR A 211 -5.24 16.67 -0.64
CA TYR A 211 -3.88 16.98 -0.24
C TYR A 211 -2.91 15.97 -0.87
N GLY A 212 -1.69 16.43 -1.13
CA GLY A 212 -0.67 15.60 -1.75
C GLY A 212 -0.50 15.89 -3.22
N ARG A 213 0.59 15.35 -3.74
CA ARG A 213 1.06 15.55 -5.11
C ARG A 213 0.89 14.25 -5.87
N ARG A 214 0.36 14.35 -7.09
CA ARG A 214 0.30 13.24 -8.04
C ARG A 214 1.71 12.78 -8.40
N ILE A 215 1.96 11.50 -8.26
CA ILE A 215 3.21 10.82 -8.55
C ILE A 215 2.91 9.70 -9.54
N ALA A 216 3.71 9.62 -10.59
CA ALA A 216 3.68 8.50 -11.51
C ALA A 216 5.04 7.81 -11.47
N VAL A 217 5.06 6.51 -11.18
CA VAL A 217 6.27 5.69 -11.32
C VAL A 217 6.16 4.89 -12.60
N ILE A 218 7.08 5.11 -13.54
CA ILE A 218 7.14 4.40 -14.80
C ILE A 218 8.33 3.45 -14.82
N GLN A 219 8.05 2.19 -15.18
CA GLN A 219 9.03 1.18 -15.51
C GLN A 219 8.71 0.66 -16.92
N GLY A 220 9.71 0.55 -17.79
CA GLY A 220 9.51 0.08 -19.15
C GLY A 220 8.74 1.07 -20.04
N PHE A 221 7.81 0.55 -20.84
CA PHE A 221 7.09 1.26 -21.91
C PHE A 221 8.01 1.95 -22.92
N LYS A 222 9.17 1.36 -23.24
CA LYS A 222 10.26 2.05 -23.97
C LYS A 222 9.84 2.75 -25.26
N LYS A 223 8.88 2.20 -26.01
CA LYS A 223 8.39 2.79 -27.27
C LYS A 223 7.47 3.99 -27.02
N GLU A 224 6.58 3.89 -26.03
CA GLU A 224 5.57 4.89 -25.70
C GLU A 224 6.01 5.87 -24.60
N GLN A 225 7.15 5.62 -23.94
CA GLN A 225 7.56 6.25 -22.69
C GLN A 225 7.58 7.77 -22.77
N VAL A 226 8.11 8.34 -23.84
CA VAL A 226 8.18 9.81 -24.03
C VAL A 226 6.78 10.43 -24.09
N LYS A 227 5.85 9.80 -24.81
CA LYS A 227 4.46 10.27 -24.90
C LYS A 227 3.74 10.13 -23.55
N ILE A 228 3.95 9.02 -22.86
CA ILE A 228 3.39 8.78 -21.51
C ILE A 228 3.90 9.85 -20.53
N ILE A 229 5.22 10.12 -20.50
CA ILE A 229 5.81 11.15 -19.63
C ILE A 229 5.21 12.52 -19.94
N SER A 230 5.08 12.88 -21.22
CA SER A 230 4.49 14.15 -21.64
C SER A 230 3.04 14.33 -21.13
N ILE A 231 2.19 13.30 -21.25
CA ILE A 231 0.81 13.31 -20.75
C ILE A 231 0.78 13.43 -19.22
N LEU A 232 1.64 12.68 -18.52
CA LEU A 232 1.70 12.72 -17.07
C LEU A 232 2.11 14.11 -16.58
N GLN A 233 3.16 14.69 -17.16
CA GLN A 233 3.63 16.03 -16.81
C GLN A 233 2.57 17.10 -17.11
N SER A 234 1.89 17.03 -18.26
CA SER A 234 0.83 17.99 -18.61
C SER A 234 -0.41 17.88 -17.72
N THR A 235 -0.61 16.73 -17.07
CA THR A 235 -1.70 16.49 -16.09
C THR A 235 -1.24 16.63 -14.62
N GLY A 236 -0.05 17.20 -14.41
CA GLY A 236 0.45 17.60 -13.10
C GLY A 236 1.15 16.50 -12.30
N TYR A 237 1.45 15.35 -12.91
CA TYR A 237 2.19 14.29 -12.25
C TYR A 237 3.68 14.63 -12.15
N TYR A 238 4.23 14.38 -10.96
CA TYR A 238 5.67 14.23 -10.80
C TYR A 238 6.07 12.81 -11.23
N VAL A 239 6.87 12.72 -12.28
CA VAL A 239 7.22 11.45 -12.90
C VAL A 239 8.55 10.92 -12.37
N LEU A 240 8.55 9.69 -11.90
CA LEU A 240 9.71 8.93 -11.46
C LEU A 240 9.94 7.77 -12.43
N ILE A 241 11.15 7.66 -12.98
CA ILE A 241 11.53 6.55 -13.85
C ILE A 241 12.28 5.52 -13.01
N SER A 242 11.80 4.28 -13.00
CA SER A 242 12.42 3.18 -12.26
C SER A 242 13.13 2.23 -13.21
N GLU A 243 14.46 2.18 -13.15
CA GLU A 243 15.25 1.21 -13.93
C GLU A 243 15.27 -0.18 -13.27
N LYS A 244 15.12 -0.23 -11.94
CA LYS A 244 15.02 -1.48 -11.18
C LYS A 244 13.55 -1.84 -10.96
N LYS A 245 13.23 -3.14 -10.98
CA LYS A 245 11.89 -3.65 -10.60
C LYS A 245 11.55 -3.20 -9.17
N PRO A 246 10.55 -2.31 -8.97
CA PRO A 246 10.07 -1.98 -7.63
C PRO A 246 9.60 -3.23 -6.87
N TRP A 247 9.52 -3.16 -5.55
CA TRP A 247 9.12 -4.32 -4.74
C TRP A 247 7.73 -4.88 -5.12
N TYR A 248 6.82 -4.02 -5.59
CA TYR A 248 5.48 -4.39 -6.02
C TYR A 248 5.43 -4.95 -7.45
N SER A 249 6.44 -4.70 -8.30
CA SER A 249 6.41 -5.15 -9.70
C SER A 249 6.66 -6.64 -9.88
N LYS A 250 7.25 -7.30 -8.88
CA LYS A 250 7.53 -8.75 -8.88
C LYS A 250 6.28 -9.64 -9.02
N ARG A 251 5.09 -9.05 -8.91
CA ARG A 251 3.79 -9.71 -9.01
C ARG A 251 3.28 -9.79 -10.44
N PHE A 252 3.81 -8.99 -11.36
CA PHE A 252 3.32 -8.91 -12.74
C PHE A 252 4.27 -9.64 -13.69
N SER A 253 3.72 -10.27 -14.72
CA SER A 253 4.47 -10.96 -15.79
C SER A 253 5.24 -10.03 -16.74
N THR A 254 5.01 -8.72 -16.66
CA THR A 254 5.56 -7.70 -17.58
C THR A 254 6.51 -6.71 -16.89
N GLU A 255 7.39 -6.09 -17.68
CA GLU A 255 8.27 -4.99 -17.24
C GLU A 255 7.69 -3.60 -17.51
N ASN A 256 6.61 -3.53 -18.29
CA ASN A 256 5.91 -2.28 -18.61
C ASN A 256 4.89 -1.99 -17.52
N ILE A 257 5.26 -1.16 -16.55
CA ILE A 257 4.47 -0.85 -15.37
C ILE A 257 4.36 0.65 -15.20
N LEU A 258 3.13 1.14 -15.12
CA LEU A 258 2.82 2.51 -14.78
C LEU A 258 2.03 2.52 -13.48
N TYR A 259 2.57 3.18 -12.45
CA TYR A 259 1.93 3.28 -11.16
C TYR A 259 1.54 4.73 -10.87
N LEU A 260 0.24 4.99 -10.76
CA LEU A 260 -0.32 6.29 -10.46
C LEU A 260 -0.73 6.34 -8.99
N THR A 261 -0.22 7.32 -8.25
CA THR A 261 -0.47 7.48 -6.82
C THR A 261 -0.31 8.93 -6.38
N GLU A 262 -0.58 9.22 -5.11
CA GLU A 262 -0.40 10.53 -4.50
C GLU A 262 0.42 10.43 -3.21
N ALA A 263 1.29 11.42 -2.98
CA ALA A 263 2.03 11.56 -1.73
C ALA A 263 2.19 13.03 -1.29
N PRO A 264 2.22 13.32 0.03
CA PRO A 264 2.07 12.36 1.13
C PRO A 264 0.64 11.83 1.24
N SER A 265 0.50 10.58 1.68
CA SER A 265 -0.79 9.97 2.02
C SER A 265 -0.85 9.74 3.53
N TYR A 266 -1.14 10.83 4.25
CA TYR A 266 -1.10 10.86 5.71
C TYR A 266 -2.19 9.97 6.31
N PHE A 267 -3.42 10.05 5.78
CA PHE A 267 -4.56 9.36 6.36
C PHE A 267 -4.77 7.92 5.86
N ALA A 268 -4.07 7.47 4.82
CA ALA A 268 -4.18 6.08 4.38
C ALA A 268 -3.85 5.09 5.51
N ASN A 269 -4.72 4.09 5.67
CA ASN A 269 -4.70 3.09 6.75
C ASN A 269 -4.90 3.72 8.15
N THR A 270 -5.74 4.75 8.26
CA THR A 270 -6.14 5.37 9.52
C THR A 270 -7.66 5.60 9.52
N PRO A 271 -8.29 5.81 10.69
CA PRO A 271 -9.70 6.21 10.77
C PRO A 271 -10.06 7.50 10.02
N LEU A 272 -9.06 8.32 9.66
CA LEU A 272 -9.24 9.54 8.89
C LEU A 272 -9.17 9.33 7.37
N ASP A 273 -9.12 8.09 6.87
CA ASP A 273 -9.19 7.81 5.42
C ASP A 273 -10.62 7.99 4.87
N LEU A 274 -11.14 9.21 5.00
CA LEU A 274 -12.53 9.59 4.80
C LEU A 274 -12.78 10.16 3.40
N SER A 275 -13.98 9.93 2.87
CA SER A 275 -14.41 10.46 1.59
C SER A 275 -14.47 12.00 1.56
N SER A 276 -14.63 12.66 2.72
CA SER A 276 -14.57 14.11 2.84
C SER A 276 -13.20 14.71 2.46
N TYR A 277 -12.16 13.88 2.38
CA TYR A 277 -10.84 14.29 1.93
C TYR A 277 -10.56 13.95 0.46
N ILE A 278 -11.56 13.46 -0.27
CA ILE A 278 -11.47 13.14 -1.69
C ILE A 278 -12.12 14.25 -2.51
N SER A 279 -11.40 14.69 -3.55
CA SER A 279 -11.85 15.67 -4.52
C SER A 279 -12.35 15.00 -5.79
N VAL A 280 -13.62 15.20 -6.11
CA VAL A 280 -14.22 14.73 -7.37
C VAL A 280 -13.49 15.32 -8.58
N SER A 281 -13.13 16.61 -8.54
CA SER A 281 -12.37 17.23 -9.64
C SER A 281 -11.00 16.59 -9.79
N SER A 282 -10.33 16.24 -8.68
CA SER A 282 -9.05 15.53 -8.74
C SER A 282 -9.20 14.13 -9.32
N LEU A 283 -10.21 13.35 -8.92
CA LEU A 283 -10.51 12.04 -9.51
C LEU A 283 -10.77 12.15 -11.02
N MET A 284 -11.53 13.15 -11.46
CA MET A 284 -11.83 13.38 -12.87
C MET A 284 -10.58 13.70 -13.70
N GLU A 285 -9.61 14.44 -13.12
CA GLU A 285 -8.32 14.64 -13.78
C GLU A 285 -7.56 13.33 -13.97
N VAL A 286 -7.58 12.42 -12.98
CA VAL A 286 -6.96 11.08 -13.12
C VAL A 286 -7.66 10.26 -14.21
N VAL A 287 -9.00 10.31 -14.29
CA VAL A 287 -9.75 9.67 -15.38
C VAL A 287 -9.32 10.21 -16.74
N LYS A 288 -9.21 11.55 -16.90
CA LYS A 288 -8.73 12.17 -18.14
C LYS A 288 -7.31 11.73 -18.49
N THR A 289 -6.40 11.71 -17.50
CA THR A 289 -5.03 11.22 -17.68
C THR A 289 -5.03 9.78 -18.20
N LEU A 290 -5.80 8.87 -17.57
CA LEU A 290 -5.88 7.47 -17.99
C LEU A 290 -6.43 7.32 -19.41
N LEU A 291 -7.47 8.07 -19.78
CA LEU A 291 -8.00 8.04 -21.14
C LEU A 291 -6.97 8.52 -22.18
N ALA A 292 -6.18 9.55 -21.84
CA ALA A 292 -5.10 10.04 -22.71
C ALA A 292 -3.96 9.01 -22.83
N LEU A 293 -3.58 8.36 -21.73
CA LEU A 293 -2.59 7.27 -21.73
C LEU A 293 -3.06 6.09 -22.58
N ILE A 294 -4.33 5.72 -22.46
CA ILE A 294 -4.95 4.65 -23.26
C ILE A 294 -4.92 5.00 -24.74
N ASN A 295 -5.19 6.25 -25.13
CA ASN A 295 -5.06 6.67 -26.53
C ASN A 295 -3.62 6.45 -27.07
N VAL A 296 -2.59 6.71 -26.26
CA VAL A 296 -1.20 6.41 -26.66
C VAL A 296 -0.98 4.91 -26.88
N LEU A 297 -1.53 4.06 -26.01
CA LEU A 297 -1.43 2.60 -26.15
C LEU A 297 -2.22 2.09 -27.37
N GLU A 298 -3.33 2.74 -27.72
CA GLU A 298 -4.10 2.51 -28.94
C GLU A 298 -3.39 3.01 -30.22
N GLY A 299 -2.25 3.69 -30.10
CA GLY A 299 -1.52 4.27 -31.22
C GLY A 299 -2.15 5.54 -31.78
N ARG A 300 -2.97 6.25 -30.99
CA ARG A 300 -3.64 7.51 -31.33
C ARG A 300 -2.91 8.72 -30.74
#